data_AF-A0AA92UJW1-F1
#
_entry.id   AF-A0AA92UJW1-F1
#
_cell.length_a   1.000
_cell.length_b   1.000
_cell.length_c   1.000
_cell.angle_alpha   90.00
_cell.angle_beta   90.00
_cell.angle_gamma   90.00
#
_symmetry.space_group_name_H-M   'P 1'
#
loop_
_entity.id
_entity.type
_entity.pdbx_description
1 polymer ?
#
loop_
_entity_poly.entity_id
_entity_poly.type
_entity_poly.pdbx_seq_one_letter_code
_entity_poly.pdbx_strand_id
1 'polypeptide(L)'
;MMEATEGKVKAWDVVNEALCGDDKDHDGYYDLQSATRGTVSPDDAKNNFYWQDYLGDIEYVRTAVAAARKGFADAGGNPEELKLFINDYNLETAYDDNKKLKSLIHWIEEWEKDGVTKIDGIGSQMHVSCCMDPVEQKKREDAYVNMLNLMVRTHKLVRISELDMGLEVPNLDKNSKDPYIQVKTTDMTEEQHKAMRAYYEFIVKKYLEIVPKNQQWGICQWCATDSPANSGWRAGLPTGLWDSDYYRKHTYGGFAAGLGAPEYWNNAK
;
A
#
# COMPACT_ATOMS: atom_id res chain seq x y z
N MET A 1 22.76 -6.31 1.95
CA MET A 1 21.50 -6.90 1.42
C MET A 1 21.74 -7.69 0.15
N MET A 2 22.18 -7.05 -0.94
CA MET A 2 22.35 -7.73 -2.24
C MET A 2 23.33 -8.92 -2.21
N GLU A 3 24.48 -8.76 -1.53
CA GLU A 3 25.43 -9.86 -1.30
C GLU A 3 24.79 -11.01 -0.51
N ALA A 4 24.07 -10.69 0.57
CA ALA A 4 23.42 -11.69 1.42
C ALA A 4 22.31 -12.48 0.71
N THR A 5 21.71 -11.92 -0.34
CA THR A 5 20.72 -12.63 -1.17
C THR A 5 21.33 -13.30 -2.38
N GLU A 6 22.65 -13.20 -2.59
CA GLU A 6 23.39 -13.74 -3.74
C GLU A 6 22.72 -13.36 -5.09
N GLY A 7 22.17 -12.14 -5.18
CA GLY A 7 21.45 -11.68 -6.37
C GLY A 7 20.14 -12.44 -6.69
N LYS A 8 19.64 -13.29 -5.78
CA LYS A 8 18.40 -14.08 -5.99
C LYS A 8 17.13 -13.27 -5.76
N VAL A 9 17.20 -12.21 -4.95
CA VAL A 9 16.07 -11.30 -4.70
C VAL A 9 16.10 -10.17 -5.74
N LYS A 10 15.13 -10.22 -6.66
CA LYS A 10 15.08 -9.40 -7.87
C LYS A 10 14.17 -8.18 -7.75
N ALA A 11 13.54 -7.96 -6.61
CA ALA A 11 12.74 -6.77 -6.37
C ALA A 11 12.90 -6.26 -4.96
N TRP A 12 12.96 -4.94 -4.83
CA TRP A 12 13.10 -4.24 -3.57
C TRP A 12 12.23 -2.99 -3.57
N ASP A 13 11.58 -2.73 -2.44
CA ASP A 13 11.08 -1.41 -2.12
C ASP A 13 12.29 -0.58 -1.67
N VAL A 14 12.88 0.18 -2.59
CA VAL A 14 14.17 0.87 -2.39
C VAL A 14 14.03 2.07 -1.45
N VAL A 15 12.85 2.67 -1.43
CA VAL A 15 12.44 3.70 -0.47
C VAL A 15 11.01 3.37 -0.04
N ASN A 16 10.77 3.45 1.26
CA ASN A 16 9.47 3.20 1.87
C ASN A 16 9.01 4.45 2.62
N GLU A 17 7.76 4.86 2.42
CA GLU A 17 7.06 5.89 3.21
C GLU A 17 7.74 7.26 3.22
N ALA A 18 8.17 7.72 2.05
CA ALA A 18 8.90 8.98 1.93
C ALA A 18 8.04 10.21 2.31
N LEU A 19 6.74 10.18 2.04
CA LEU A 19 5.87 11.35 2.13
C LEU A 19 5.11 11.43 3.45
N CYS A 20 5.02 12.64 4.00
CA CYS A 20 4.31 12.91 5.25
C CYS A 20 2.78 12.97 5.12
N GLY A 21 2.26 13.18 3.91
CA GLY A 21 0.82 13.33 3.68
C GLY A 21 0.29 14.76 3.90
N ASP A 22 1.15 15.77 3.95
CA ASP A 22 0.77 17.18 4.09
C ASP A 22 1.69 18.08 3.24
N ASP A 23 1.17 19.24 2.83
CA ASP A 23 1.85 20.25 2.00
C ASP A 23 2.14 21.48 2.88
N LYS A 24 3.25 21.45 3.61
CA LYS A 24 3.66 22.48 4.57
C LYS A 24 4.29 23.69 3.92
N ASP A 25 4.97 23.50 2.79
CA ASP A 25 5.64 24.58 2.08
C ASP A 25 4.74 25.26 1.02
N HIS A 26 3.56 24.70 0.77
CA HIS A 26 2.53 25.19 -0.13
C HIS A 26 2.96 25.22 -1.60
N ASP A 27 3.87 24.32 -1.99
CA ASP A 27 4.30 24.16 -3.38
C ASP A 27 3.28 23.37 -4.23
N GLY A 28 2.26 22.80 -3.59
CA GLY A 28 1.24 22.01 -4.23
C GLY A 28 1.53 20.52 -4.24
N TYR A 29 2.50 20.01 -3.48
CA TYR A 29 2.74 18.58 -3.30
C TYR A 29 2.95 18.27 -1.81
N TYR A 30 2.63 17.03 -1.41
CA TYR A 30 2.96 16.57 -0.07
C TYR A 30 4.47 16.44 0.09
N ASP A 31 4.95 16.93 1.23
CA ASP A 31 6.36 17.01 1.56
C ASP A 31 6.94 15.64 1.90
N LEU A 32 8.26 15.56 1.80
CA LEU A 32 9.03 14.49 2.42
C LEU A 32 8.91 14.58 3.95
N GLN A 33 8.88 13.42 4.61
CA GLN A 33 9.06 13.37 6.07
C GLN A 33 10.39 14.05 6.46
N SER A 34 10.49 14.62 7.65
CA SER A 34 11.72 15.29 8.10
C SER A 34 11.64 15.58 9.59
N ALA A 35 12.71 15.32 10.33
CA ALA A 35 12.79 15.62 11.75
C ALA A 35 12.77 17.14 12.03
N THR A 36 13.09 17.97 11.05
CA THR A 36 13.34 19.41 11.26
C THR A 36 12.33 20.33 10.60
N ARG A 37 11.53 19.83 9.66
CA ARG A 37 10.58 20.64 8.86
C ARG A 37 9.15 20.63 9.40
N GLY A 38 8.90 19.96 10.52
CA GLY A 38 7.56 19.85 11.09
C GLY A 38 6.60 19.00 10.25
N THR A 39 7.14 18.10 9.43
CA THR A 39 6.38 17.16 8.59
C THR A 39 6.16 15.82 9.26
N VAL A 40 6.66 15.61 10.48
CA VAL A 40 6.38 14.43 11.31
C VAL A 40 6.03 14.83 12.74
N SER A 41 5.54 13.88 13.54
CA SER A 41 5.24 14.16 14.96
C SER A 41 6.52 14.49 15.75
N PRO A 42 6.44 15.24 16.87
CA PRO A 42 7.61 15.52 17.70
C PRO A 42 8.31 14.25 18.22
N ASP A 43 7.54 13.19 18.48
CA ASP A 43 8.10 11.90 18.92
C ASP A 43 8.82 11.19 17.76
N ASP A 44 8.27 11.21 16.55
CA ASP A 44 8.92 10.65 15.37
C ASP A 44 10.21 11.41 15.01
N ALA A 45 10.17 12.75 15.06
CA ALA A 45 11.35 13.60 14.85
C ALA A 45 12.49 13.27 15.83
N LYS A 46 12.17 12.84 17.05
CA LYS A 46 13.14 12.46 18.08
C LYS A 46 13.66 11.03 17.91
N ASN A 47 12.81 10.11 17.47
CA ASN A 47 13.08 8.67 17.52
C ASN A 47 13.48 8.05 16.17
N ASN A 48 13.23 8.73 15.06
CA ASN A 48 13.48 8.21 13.72
C ASN A 48 14.64 8.93 13.01
N PHE A 49 15.17 8.29 11.98
CA PHE A 49 16.20 8.82 11.12
C PHE A 49 15.64 9.07 9.70
N TYR A 50 15.82 10.28 9.19
CA TYR A 50 15.28 10.72 7.91
C TYR A 50 16.40 11.02 6.93
N TRP A 51 16.56 10.20 5.90
CA TRP A 51 17.71 10.24 4.98
C TRP A 51 17.88 11.60 4.27
N GLN A 52 16.77 12.19 3.83
CA GLN A 52 16.66 13.49 3.19
C GLN A 52 17.20 14.65 4.04
N ASP A 53 17.19 14.54 5.37
CA ASP A 53 17.77 15.57 6.24
C ASP A 53 19.31 15.60 6.19
N TYR A 54 19.93 14.53 5.68
CA TYR A 54 21.40 14.39 5.65
C TYR A 54 21.98 14.32 4.24
N LEU A 55 21.26 13.68 3.32
CA LEU A 55 21.67 13.52 1.92
C LEU A 55 20.94 14.51 1.00
N GLY A 56 19.97 15.26 1.51
CA GLY A 56 19.12 16.15 0.72
C GLY A 56 17.99 15.40 0.01
N ASP A 57 16.95 16.14 -0.36
CA ASP A 57 15.67 15.62 -0.87
C ASP A 57 15.77 14.81 -2.16
N ILE A 58 16.82 15.06 -2.94
CA ILE A 58 17.04 14.43 -4.24
C ILE A 58 18.04 13.28 -4.14
N GLU A 59 19.20 13.53 -3.52
CA GLU A 59 20.33 12.60 -3.63
C GLU A 59 20.17 11.34 -2.78
N TYR A 60 19.33 11.35 -1.74
CA TYR A 60 19.13 10.16 -0.91
C TYR A 60 18.53 8.98 -1.70
N VAL A 61 17.52 9.23 -2.54
CA VAL A 61 16.91 8.19 -3.40
C VAL A 61 17.86 7.78 -4.51
N ARG A 62 18.49 8.74 -5.18
CA ARG A 62 19.47 8.45 -6.25
C ARG A 62 20.61 7.57 -5.74
N THR A 63 21.13 7.90 -4.55
CA THR A 63 22.16 7.11 -3.87
C THR A 63 21.69 5.69 -3.57
N ALA A 64 20.48 5.54 -3.02
CA ALA A 64 19.91 4.22 -2.72
C ALA A 64 19.71 3.36 -3.98
N VAL A 65 19.19 3.95 -5.06
CA VAL A 65 18.99 3.30 -6.36
C VAL A 65 20.33 2.87 -6.97
N ALA A 66 21.31 3.77 -7.01
CA ALA A 66 22.64 3.46 -7.54
C ALA A 66 23.34 2.35 -6.73
N ALA A 67 23.27 2.42 -5.40
CA ALA A 67 23.83 1.41 -4.51
C ALA A 67 23.15 0.05 -4.66
N ALA A 68 21.82 0.02 -4.79
CA ALA A 68 21.07 -1.21 -5.02
C ALA A 68 21.46 -1.88 -6.34
N ARG A 69 21.50 -1.12 -7.46
CA ARG A 69 21.89 -1.67 -8.77
C ARG A 69 23.33 -2.15 -8.78
N LYS A 70 24.26 -1.36 -8.22
CA LYS A 70 25.67 -1.75 -8.12
C LYS A 70 25.82 -3.02 -7.27
N GLY A 71 25.25 -3.05 -6.07
CA GLY A 71 25.34 -4.19 -5.18
C GLY A 71 24.73 -5.46 -5.76
N PHE A 72 23.65 -5.35 -6.53
CA PHE A 72 23.05 -6.48 -7.22
C PHE A 72 23.97 -7.05 -8.31
N ALA A 73 24.60 -6.18 -9.10
CA ALA A 73 25.59 -6.58 -10.10
C ALA A 73 26.83 -7.22 -9.48
N ASP A 74 27.37 -6.61 -8.40
CA ASP A 74 28.54 -7.13 -7.68
C ASP A 74 28.26 -8.52 -7.07
N ALA A 75 27.01 -8.78 -6.67
CA ALA A 75 26.55 -10.08 -6.18
C ALA A 75 26.27 -11.11 -7.31
N GLY A 76 26.57 -10.78 -8.57
CA GLY A 76 26.37 -11.67 -9.73
C GLY A 76 24.96 -11.61 -10.34
N GLY A 77 24.10 -10.71 -9.90
CA GLY A 77 22.77 -10.50 -10.46
C GLY A 77 22.82 -9.73 -11.79
N ASN A 78 21.88 -10.04 -12.69
CA ASN A 78 21.73 -9.30 -13.95
C ASN A 78 20.97 -7.97 -13.72
N PRO A 79 21.58 -6.79 -13.92
CA PRO A 79 20.96 -5.49 -13.60
C PRO A 79 19.57 -5.25 -14.20
N GLU A 80 19.25 -5.85 -15.35
CA GLU A 80 17.95 -5.74 -16.02
C GLU A 80 16.81 -6.47 -15.28
N GLU A 81 17.17 -7.47 -14.47
CA GLU A 81 16.22 -8.26 -13.69
C GLU A 81 15.82 -7.58 -12.38
N LEU A 82 16.64 -6.67 -11.87
CA LEU A 82 16.37 -5.94 -10.64
C LEU A 82 15.29 -4.87 -10.87
N LYS A 83 14.20 -4.97 -10.10
CA LYS A 83 13.10 -3.99 -10.07
C LYS A 83 13.11 -3.23 -8.75
N LEU A 84 13.20 -1.91 -8.83
CA LEU A 84 13.20 -1.03 -7.66
C LEU A 84 11.87 -0.27 -7.60
N PHE A 85 11.19 -0.39 -6.46
CA PHE A 85 9.91 0.25 -6.19
C PHE A 85 10.06 1.36 -5.17
N ILE A 86 9.29 2.43 -5.34
CA ILE A 86 8.97 3.33 -4.22
C ILE A 86 7.63 2.86 -3.66
N ASN A 87 7.60 2.56 -2.36
CA ASN A 87 6.44 1.98 -1.67
C ASN A 87 5.90 2.96 -0.63
N ASP A 88 4.57 3.13 -0.55
CA ASP A 88 3.95 4.02 0.43
C ASP A 88 2.48 3.60 0.72
N TYR A 89 1.94 4.07 1.84
CA TYR A 89 0.53 3.90 2.23
C TYR A 89 -0.30 5.14 1.93
N ASN A 90 -1.63 4.99 1.99
CA ASN A 90 -2.61 6.04 1.71
C ASN A 90 -2.50 6.61 0.28
N LEU A 91 -2.09 5.79 -0.68
CA LEU A 91 -2.09 6.20 -2.09
C LEU A 91 -3.49 6.06 -2.71
N GLU A 92 -4.32 5.23 -2.10
CA GLU A 92 -5.67 4.83 -2.48
C GLU A 92 -6.79 5.68 -1.84
N THR A 93 -6.45 6.78 -1.16
CA THR A 93 -7.38 7.49 -0.29
C THR A 93 -8.29 8.49 -1.02
N ALA A 94 -9.53 8.56 -0.56
CA ALA A 94 -10.55 9.45 -1.11
C ALA A 94 -10.52 10.86 -0.50
N TYR A 95 -10.11 10.98 0.77
CA TYR A 95 -10.18 12.24 1.52
C TYR A 95 -9.22 13.31 1.00
N ASP A 96 -8.18 12.91 0.26
CA ASP A 96 -7.19 13.78 -0.35
C ASP A 96 -7.24 13.74 -1.89
N ASP A 97 -8.26 13.12 -2.50
CA ASP A 97 -8.32 12.93 -3.96
C ASP A 97 -7.02 12.31 -4.53
N ASN A 98 -6.48 11.29 -3.85
CA ASN A 98 -5.19 10.66 -4.14
C ASN A 98 -4.00 11.65 -4.22
N LYS A 99 -4.04 12.76 -3.47
CA LYS A 99 -2.98 13.77 -3.47
C LYS A 99 -1.63 13.15 -3.11
N LYS A 100 -1.58 12.24 -2.13
CA LYS A 100 -0.33 11.57 -1.76
C LYS A 100 0.29 10.80 -2.93
N LEU A 101 -0.51 10.09 -3.73
CA LEU A 101 -0.01 9.45 -4.95
C LEU A 101 0.46 10.47 -5.99
N LYS A 102 -0.31 11.53 -6.23
CA LYS A 102 0.09 12.58 -7.20
C LYS A 102 1.44 13.20 -6.80
N SER A 103 1.67 13.42 -5.51
CA SER A 103 2.94 13.89 -4.96
C SER A 103 4.05 12.85 -5.04
N LEU A 104 3.74 11.57 -4.83
CA LEU A 104 4.73 10.51 -5.00
C LEU A 104 5.21 10.42 -6.45
N ILE A 105 4.28 10.56 -7.40
CA ILE A 105 4.60 10.61 -8.84
C ILE A 105 5.50 11.82 -9.13
N HIS A 106 5.19 13.00 -8.60
CA HIS A 106 6.04 14.18 -8.72
C HIS A 106 7.46 13.95 -8.19
N TRP A 107 7.61 13.41 -6.98
CA TRP A 107 8.93 13.12 -6.40
C TRP A 107 9.71 12.07 -7.19
N ILE A 108 9.03 11.05 -7.72
CA ILE A 108 9.66 10.08 -8.62
C ILE A 108 10.20 10.78 -9.87
N GLU A 109 9.45 11.70 -10.47
CA GLU A 109 9.92 12.50 -11.60
C GLU A 109 11.16 13.33 -11.21
N GLU A 110 11.15 14.00 -10.05
CA GLU A 110 12.32 14.75 -9.54
C GLU A 110 13.57 13.87 -9.35
N TRP A 111 13.41 12.68 -8.78
CA TRP A 111 14.53 11.75 -8.57
C TRP A 111 15.11 11.24 -9.88
N GLU A 112 14.28 11.03 -10.90
CA GLU A 112 14.71 10.56 -12.23
C GLU A 112 15.20 11.67 -13.19
N LYS A 113 15.10 12.96 -12.82
CA LYS A 113 15.55 14.10 -13.65
C LYS A 113 17.02 14.09 -14.05
N ASP A 114 17.87 13.32 -13.37
CA ASP A 114 19.28 13.15 -13.75
C ASP A 114 19.47 12.33 -15.03
N GLY A 115 18.42 11.66 -15.53
CA GLY A 115 18.46 10.79 -16.69
C GLY A 115 19.22 9.47 -16.48
N VAL A 116 19.63 9.17 -15.25
CA VAL A 116 20.41 7.97 -14.88
C VAL A 116 19.66 7.13 -13.84
N THR A 117 19.05 7.78 -12.85
CA THR A 117 18.23 7.15 -11.83
C THR A 117 16.99 6.57 -12.48
N LYS A 118 16.70 5.30 -12.17
CA LYS A 118 15.58 4.55 -12.72
C LYS A 118 14.82 3.83 -11.61
N ILE A 119 13.57 4.23 -11.41
CA ILE A 119 12.58 3.63 -10.53
C ILE A 119 11.63 2.82 -11.42
N ASP A 120 11.60 1.51 -11.21
CA ASP A 120 10.89 0.57 -12.08
C ASP A 120 9.39 0.49 -11.79
N GLY A 121 8.97 0.82 -10.56
CA GLY A 121 7.59 0.65 -10.14
C GLY A 121 7.17 1.49 -8.95
N ILE A 122 5.86 1.51 -8.73
CA ILE A 122 5.22 2.13 -7.57
C ILE A 122 4.47 1.03 -6.82
N GLY A 123 4.74 0.92 -5.52
CA GLY A 123 4.01 0.06 -4.59
C GLY A 123 3.00 0.88 -3.80
N SER A 124 1.74 0.46 -3.81
CA SER A 124 0.76 0.90 -2.82
C SER A 124 0.60 -0.20 -1.78
N GLN A 125 0.82 0.15 -0.51
CA GLN A 125 0.67 -0.78 0.61
C GLN A 125 -0.76 -1.33 0.67
N MET A 126 -1.79 -0.51 0.42
CA MET A 126 -3.20 -0.92 0.44
C MET A 126 -3.67 -1.44 1.81
N HIS A 127 -3.31 -0.74 2.89
CA HIS A 127 -3.86 -0.99 4.23
C HIS A 127 -5.27 -0.41 4.35
N VAL A 128 -6.25 -1.11 3.78
CA VAL A 128 -7.62 -0.60 3.63
C VAL A 128 -8.55 -1.03 4.77
N SER A 129 -9.73 -0.40 4.82
CA SER A 129 -10.85 -0.83 5.66
C SER A 129 -12.10 -0.93 4.80
N CYS A 130 -12.81 -2.05 4.86
CA CYS A 130 -14.15 -2.17 4.32
C CYS A 130 -15.11 -1.37 5.20
N CYS A 131 -15.83 -0.40 4.66
CA CYS A 131 -16.79 0.40 5.38
C CYS A 131 -18.21 -0.14 5.20
N MET A 132 -18.96 -0.29 6.29
CA MET A 132 -20.37 -0.66 6.24
C MET A 132 -21.30 0.50 5.87
N ASP A 133 -20.81 1.74 5.77
CA ASP A 133 -21.52 2.83 5.12
C ASP A 133 -21.32 2.74 3.59
N PRO A 134 -22.37 2.46 2.80
CA PRO A 134 -22.24 2.26 1.36
C PRO A 134 -21.80 3.52 0.61
N VAL A 135 -22.11 4.72 1.11
CA VAL A 135 -21.68 5.98 0.49
C VAL A 135 -20.17 6.15 0.64
N GLU A 136 -19.66 5.87 1.83
CA GLU A 136 -18.23 5.96 2.11
C GLU A 136 -17.45 4.84 1.42
N GLN A 137 -17.96 3.61 1.46
CA GLN A 137 -17.38 2.47 0.75
C GLN A 137 -17.24 2.77 -0.74
N LYS A 138 -18.27 3.37 -1.36
CA LYS A 138 -18.23 3.75 -2.77
C LYS A 138 -17.13 4.79 -3.07
N LYS A 139 -16.93 5.79 -2.20
CA LYS A 139 -15.83 6.76 -2.37
C LYS A 139 -14.46 6.09 -2.32
N ARG A 140 -14.26 5.13 -1.41
CA ARG A 140 -13.00 4.37 -1.29
C ARG A 140 -12.75 3.52 -2.53
N GLU A 141 -13.79 2.88 -3.07
CA GLU A 141 -13.72 2.14 -4.34
C GLU A 141 -13.35 3.04 -5.52
N ASP A 142 -13.97 4.23 -5.61
CA ASP A 142 -13.70 5.18 -6.69
C ASP A 142 -12.28 5.76 -6.59
N ALA A 143 -11.81 6.06 -5.37
CA ALA A 143 -10.44 6.52 -5.13
C ALA A 143 -9.39 5.44 -5.43
N TYR A 144 -9.68 4.18 -5.12
CA TYR A 144 -8.82 3.05 -5.52
C TYR A 144 -8.74 2.90 -7.04
N VAL A 145 -9.87 3.01 -7.74
CA VAL A 145 -9.89 2.98 -9.22
C VAL A 145 -9.09 4.15 -9.79
N ASN A 146 -9.22 5.36 -9.23
CA ASN A 146 -8.43 6.51 -9.65
C ASN A 146 -6.93 6.32 -9.39
N MET A 147 -6.56 5.76 -8.23
CA MET A 147 -5.17 5.39 -7.90
C MET A 147 -4.57 4.48 -8.98
N LEU A 148 -5.25 3.39 -9.35
CA LEU A 148 -4.78 2.49 -10.41
C LEU A 148 -4.59 3.23 -11.74
N ASN A 149 -5.53 4.08 -12.14
CA ASN A 149 -5.44 4.86 -13.38
C ASN A 149 -4.29 5.88 -13.35
N LEU A 150 -3.99 6.47 -12.19
CA LEU A 150 -2.84 7.36 -12.01
C LEU A 150 -1.53 6.57 -12.10
N MET A 151 -1.41 5.43 -11.40
CA MET A 151 -0.22 4.59 -11.45
C MET A 151 0.06 4.06 -12.86
N VAL A 152 -0.97 3.60 -13.59
CA VAL A 152 -0.82 3.12 -14.98
C VAL A 152 -0.27 4.21 -15.91
N ARG A 153 -0.72 5.46 -15.75
CA ARG A 153 -0.28 6.61 -16.56
C ARG A 153 1.21 6.93 -16.42
N THR A 154 1.86 6.47 -15.35
CA THR A 154 3.32 6.62 -15.19
C THR A 154 4.13 5.70 -16.10
N HIS A 155 3.49 4.71 -16.74
CA HIS A 155 4.14 3.65 -17.51
C HIS A 155 5.11 2.77 -16.71
N LYS A 156 5.07 2.84 -15.37
CA LYS A 156 5.86 2.01 -14.45
C LYS A 156 5.10 0.75 -14.06
N LEU A 157 5.80 -0.18 -13.39
CA LEU A 157 5.18 -1.34 -12.77
C LEU A 157 4.26 -0.90 -11.63
N VAL A 158 3.09 -1.54 -11.53
CA VAL A 158 2.08 -1.27 -10.50
C VAL A 158 2.02 -2.48 -9.57
N ARG A 159 2.26 -2.26 -8.28
CA ARG A 159 2.23 -3.29 -7.24
C ARG A 159 1.25 -2.92 -6.12
N ILE A 160 0.44 -3.89 -5.72
CA ILE A 160 -0.20 -3.87 -4.40
C ILE A 160 0.71 -4.68 -3.47
N SER A 161 1.37 -4.05 -2.52
CA SER A 161 2.51 -4.62 -1.80
C SER A 161 2.14 -5.25 -0.46
N GLU A 162 1.11 -4.75 0.22
CA GLU A 162 0.85 -5.05 1.64
C GLU A 162 -0.65 -5.09 1.95
N LEU A 163 -1.46 -5.64 1.05
CA LEU A 163 -2.92 -5.64 1.20
C LEU A 163 -3.30 -6.34 2.51
N ASP A 164 -3.98 -5.60 3.38
CA ASP A 164 -4.78 -6.14 4.46
C ASP A 164 -6.05 -5.30 4.62
N MET A 165 -7.09 -5.91 5.19
CA MET A 165 -8.41 -5.27 5.26
C MET A 165 -9.00 -5.37 6.65
N GLY A 166 -9.20 -4.23 7.29
CA GLY A 166 -10.06 -4.10 8.46
C GLY A 166 -11.53 -3.96 8.06
N LEU A 167 -12.42 -3.88 9.04
CA LEU A 167 -13.82 -3.54 8.81
C LEU A 167 -14.21 -2.39 9.73
N GLU A 168 -14.90 -1.41 9.16
CA GLU A 168 -15.36 -0.22 9.83
C GLU A 168 -16.89 -0.12 9.79
N VAL A 169 -17.47 0.29 10.92
CA VAL A 169 -18.89 0.62 11.05
C VAL A 169 -19.05 2.07 11.49
N PRO A 170 -20.17 2.74 11.18
CA PRO A 170 -20.44 4.09 11.67
C PRO A 170 -20.30 4.18 13.19
N ASN A 171 -19.58 5.20 13.65
CA ASN A 171 -19.46 5.46 15.06
C ASN A 171 -20.77 6.04 15.61
N LEU A 172 -21.35 5.37 16.59
CA LEU A 172 -22.60 5.81 17.23
C LEU A 172 -22.36 6.89 18.29
N ASP A 173 -21.11 7.07 18.76
CA ASP A 173 -20.75 8.17 19.64
C ASP A 173 -20.59 9.47 18.84
N LYS A 174 -21.60 10.34 18.94
CA LYS A 174 -21.63 11.65 18.27
C LYS A 174 -20.54 12.62 18.75
N ASN A 175 -19.87 12.33 19.86
CA ASN A 175 -18.77 13.14 20.36
C ASN A 175 -17.39 12.65 19.88
N SER A 176 -17.33 11.48 19.22
CA SER A 176 -16.11 10.99 18.60
C SER A 176 -15.70 11.87 17.42
N LYS A 177 -14.40 12.12 17.29
CA LYS A 177 -13.84 12.75 16.09
C LYS A 177 -13.75 11.78 14.91
N ASP A 178 -13.69 10.48 15.21
CA ASP A 178 -13.65 9.43 14.21
C ASP A 178 -15.08 9.00 13.85
N PRO A 179 -15.52 9.20 12.60
CA PRO A 179 -16.87 8.85 12.17
C PRO A 179 -17.10 7.35 12.01
N TYR A 180 -16.03 6.55 12.06
CA TYR A 180 -16.06 5.10 11.96
C TYR A 180 -15.21 4.44 13.03
N ILE A 181 -15.58 3.22 13.42
CA ILE A 181 -14.86 2.38 14.39
C ILE A 181 -14.55 1.04 13.76
N GLN A 182 -13.36 0.53 14.03
CA GLN A 182 -12.91 -0.79 13.62
C GLN A 182 -13.64 -1.90 14.38
N VAL A 183 -14.11 -2.92 13.66
CA VAL A 183 -14.74 -4.12 14.23
C VAL A 183 -13.67 -5.18 14.47
N LYS A 184 -13.68 -5.76 15.68
CA LYS A 184 -12.77 -6.84 16.05
C LYS A 184 -13.18 -8.15 15.39
N THR A 185 -12.22 -9.04 15.14
CA THR A 185 -12.47 -10.38 14.60
C THR A 185 -13.57 -11.12 15.37
N THR A 186 -13.61 -11.01 16.69
CA THR A 186 -14.58 -11.68 17.57
C THR A 186 -16.01 -11.16 17.44
N ASP A 187 -16.17 -9.96 16.89
CA ASP A 187 -17.45 -9.23 16.86
C ASP A 187 -18.04 -9.19 15.44
N MET A 188 -17.38 -9.83 14.48
CA MET A 188 -17.78 -9.86 13.09
C MET A 188 -19.10 -10.61 12.88
N THR A 189 -20.00 -10.00 12.12
CA THR A 189 -21.22 -10.67 11.64
C THR A 189 -21.00 -11.32 10.27
N GLU A 190 -21.86 -12.26 9.91
CA GLU A 190 -21.85 -12.90 8.58
C GLU A 190 -22.03 -11.87 7.45
N GLU A 191 -22.84 -10.83 7.66
CA GLU A 191 -23.05 -9.76 6.69
C GLU A 191 -21.77 -8.94 6.47
N GLN A 192 -21.04 -8.64 7.55
CA GLN A 192 -19.77 -7.93 7.49
C GLN A 192 -18.69 -8.77 6.78
N HIS A 193 -18.64 -10.07 7.06
CA HIS A 193 -17.74 -10.98 6.32
C HIS A 193 -18.04 -11.01 4.81
N LYS A 194 -19.32 -10.99 4.42
CA LYS A 194 -19.73 -10.90 3.01
C LYS A 194 -19.34 -9.57 2.37
N ALA A 195 -19.42 -8.46 3.12
CA ALA A 195 -18.97 -7.15 2.65
C ALA A 195 -17.45 -7.12 2.40
N MET A 196 -16.65 -7.62 3.34
CA MET A 196 -15.20 -7.73 3.16
C MET A 196 -14.83 -8.62 1.98
N ARG A 197 -15.53 -9.75 1.80
CA ARG A 197 -15.37 -10.62 0.63
C ARG A 197 -15.58 -9.86 -0.67
N ALA A 198 -16.69 -9.13 -0.78
CA ALA A 198 -17.02 -8.36 -1.97
C ALA A 198 -15.95 -7.30 -2.26
N TYR A 199 -15.42 -6.64 -1.21
CA TYR A 199 -14.40 -5.62 -1.41
C TYR A 199 -13.04 -6.21 -1.82
N TYR A 200 -12.61 -7.34 -1.26
CA TYR A 200 -11.41 -8.05 -1.73
C TYR A 200 -11.54 -8.46 -3.20
N GLU A 201 -12.69 -9.00 -3.57
CA GLU A 201 -12.98 -9.37 -4.96
C GLU A 201 -12.92 -8.16 -5.90
N PHE A 202 -13.53 -7.04 -5.49
CA PHE A 202 -13.48 -5.77 -6.22
C PHE A 202 -12.04 -5.29 -6.43
N ILE A 203 -11.21 -5.25 -5.38
CA ILE A 203 -9.81 -4.80 -5.43
C ILE A 203 -9.04 -5.63 -6.45
N VAL A 204 -9.08 -6.97 -6.32
CA VAL A 204 -8.32 -7.86 -7.21
C VAL A 204 -8.83 -7.80 -8.65
N LYS A 205 -10.15 -7.81 -8.87
CA LYS A 205 -10.73 -7.68 -10.24
C LYS A 205 -10.30 -6.38 -10.89
N LYS A 206 -10.39 -5.25 -10.17
CA LYS A 206 -10.05 -3.93 -10.72
C LYS A 206 -8.57 -3.78 -11.00
N TYR A 207 -7.69 -4.34 -10.17
CA TYR A 207 -6.26 -4.40 -10.50
C TYR A 207 -6.02 -5.11 -11.83
N LEU A 208 -6.59 -6.31 -12.01
CA LEU A 208 -6.40 -7.12 -13.22
C LEU A 208 -7.08 -6.50 -14.46
N GLU A 209 -8.19 -5.78 -14.27
CA GLU A 209 -8.97 -5.10 -15.32
C GLU A 209 -8.27 -3.83 -15.82
N ILE A 210 -7.78 -2.99 -14.90
CA ILE A 210 -7.28 -1.65 -15.21
C ILE A 210 -5.80 -1.65 -15.53
N VAL A 211 -4.99 -2.40 -14.78
CA VAL A 211 -3.54 -2.40 -14.95
C VAL A 211 -3.17 -3.24 -16.18
N PRO A 212 -2.46 -2.70 -17.19
CA PRO A 212 -2.03 -3.50 -18.34
C PRO A 212 -1.12 -4.66 -17.93
N LYS A 213 -1.23 -5.82 -18.59
CA LYS A 213 -0.47 -7.04 -18.24
C LYS A 213 1.04 -6.83 -18.10
N ASN A 214 1.64 -5.94 -18.89
CA ASN A 214 3.07 -5.63 -18.82
C ASN A 214 3.45 -4.67 -17.66
N GLN A 215 2.46 -4.05 -17.01
CA GLN A 215 2.61 -3.23 -15.80
C GLN A 215 2.17 -3.97 -14.53
N GLN A 216 1.48 -5.11 -14.64
CA GLN A 216 1.05 -5.91 -13.50
C GLN A 216 2.25 -6.60 -12.83
N TRP A 217 2.77 -6.04 -11.73
CA TRP A 217 3.82 -6.69 -10.95
C TRP A 217 3.27 -7.73 -9.97
N GLY A 218 2.12 -7.47 -9.35
CA GLY A 218 1.45 -8.40 -8.46
C GLY A 218 0.70 -7.74 -7.31
N ILE A 219 0.00 -8.60 -6.58
CA ILE A 219 -0.74 -8.29 -5.35
C ILE A 219 -0.17 -9.19 -4.25
N CYS A 220 0.24 -8.59 -3.13
CA CYS A 220 0.72 -9.30 -1.96
C CYS A 220 -0.20 -8.99 -0.77
N GLN A 221 -0.67 -10.05 -0.12
CA GLN A 221 -1.44 -9.97 1.13
C GLN A 221 -0.45 -9.88 2.29
N TRP A 222 -0.59 -8.88 3.16
CA TRP A 222 0.38 -8.57 4.21
C TRP A 222 0.46 -9.63 5.31
N CYS A 223 -0.69 -10.19 5.68
CA CYS A 223 -0.79 -11.21 6.71
C CYS A 223 -1.69 -12.37 6.26
N ALA A 224 -1.27 -13.59 6.59
CA ALA A 224 -2.09 -14.77 6.29
C ALA A 224 -3.33 -14.81 7.18
N THR A 225 -3.14 -14.71 8.49
CA THR A 225 -4.19 -14.85 9.51
C THR A 225 -4.66 -13.49 10.02
N ASP A 226 -5.79 -13.50 10.71
CA ASP A 226 -6.24 -12.35 11.49
C ASP A 226 -5.22 -11.91 12.53
N SER A 227 -5.19 -10.60 12.78
CA SER A 227 -4.20 -10.00 13.65
C SER A 227 -4.46 -10.38 15.12
N PRO A 228 -3.46 -10.89 15.86
CA PRO A 228 -3.61 -11.18 17.28
C PRO A 228 -4.03 -9.96 18.10
N ALA A 229 -4.76 -10.18 19.20
CA ALA A 229 -5.22 -9.10 20.08
C ALA A 229 -4.08 -8.29 20.74
N ASN A 230 -2.88 -8.87 20.84
CA ASN A 230 -1.68 -8.23 21.37
C ASN A 230 -0.72 -7.74 20.26
N SER A 231 -1.16 -7.70 19.01
CA SER A 231 -0.34 -7.20 17.90
C SER A 231 -0.10 -5.69 18.01
N GLY A 232 1.08 -5.23 17.59
CA GLY A 232 1.37 -3.80 17.41
C GLY A 232 0.70 -3.20 16.17
N TRP A 233 0.26 -4.04 15.23
CA TRP A 233 -0.41 -3.65 13.99
C TRP A 233 -1.82 -4.24 13.94
N ARG A 234 -2.84 -3.37 13.79
CA ARG A 234 -4.24 -3.76 13.61
C ARG A 234 -4.73 -4.80 14.65
N ALA A 235 -4.40 -4.58 15.92
CA ALA A 235 -4.62 -5.53 17.01
C ALA A 235 -6.05 -6.09 17.06
N GLY A 236 -6.22 -7.41 16.94
CA GLY A 236 -7.51 -8.09 17.00
C GLY A 236 -8.45 -7.82 15.82
N LEU A 237 -7.94 -7.29 14.70
CA LEU A 237 -8.74 -6.98 13.50
C LEU A 237 -8.75 -8.15 12.48
N PRO A 238 -9.81 -8.27 11.66
CA PRO A 238 -10.03 -9.38 10.74
C PRO A 238 -9.20 -9.30 9.44
N THR A 239 -7.91 -9.02 9.54
CA THR A 239 -7.01 -8.67 8.43
C THR A 239 -6.60 -9.81 7.51
N GLY A 240 -6.74 -11.07 7.96
CA GLY A 240 -6.28 -12.24 7.24
C GLY A 240 -7.27 -12.76 6.20
N LEU A 241 -6.74 -13.51 5.23
CA LEU A 241 -7.53 -14.40 4.38
C LEU A 241 -7.90 -15.69 5.12
N TRP A 242 -7.16 -16.02 6.18
CA TRP A 242 -7.43 -17.11 7.11
C TRP A 242 -7.72 -16.57 8.51
N ASP A 243 -8.42 -17.36 9.33
CA ASP A 243 -8.54 -17.09 10.76
C ASP A 243 -7.28 -17.55 11.53
N SER A 244 -7.26 -17.41 12.84
CA SER A 244 -6.12 -17.80 13.70
C SER A 244 -5.84 -19.30 13.70
N ASP A 245 -6.83 -20.13 13.32
CA ASP A 245 -6.71 -21.59 13.23
C ASP A 245 -6.42 -22.06 11.79
N TYR A 246 -6.10 -21.12 10.89
CA TYR A 246 -5.82 -21.36 9.47
C TYR A 246 -6.99 -21.94 8.66
N TYR A 247 -8.23 -21.72 9.10
CA TYR A 247 -9.39 -21.96 8.24
C TYR A 247 -9.60 -20.78 7.30
N ARG A 248 -10.01 -21.09 6.05
CA ARG A 248 -10.27 -20.07 5.02
C ARG A 248 -11.49 -19.25 5.42
N LYS A 249 -11.35 -17.93 5.37
CA LYS A 249 -12.46 -16.99 5.60
C LYS A 249 -13.18 -16.62 4.30
N HIS A 250 -14.27 -15.85 4.42
CA HIS A 250 -14.94 -15.25 3.26
C HIS A 250 -14.00 -14.37 2.43
N THR A 251 -13.05 -13.68 3.07
CA THR A 251 -12.04 -12.85 2.39
C THR A 251 -11.12 -13.68 1.48
N TYR A 252 -10.74 -14.91 1.86
CA TYR A 252 -10.07 -15.85 0.94
C TYR A 252 -10.92 -16.13 -0.30
N GLY A 253 -12.23 -16.36 -0.12
CA GLY A 253 -13.17 -16.54 -1.22
C GLY A 253 -13.18 -15.34 -2.16
N GLY A 254 -13.25 -14.13 -1.61
CA GLY A 254 -13.25 -12.88 -2.37
C GLY A 254 -11.96 -12.70 -3.18
N PHE A 255 -10.80 -12.94 -2.55
CA PHE A 255 -9.52 -12.91 -3.23
C PHE A 255 -9.46 -13.92 -4.39
N ALA A 256 -9.91 -15.17 -4.16
CA ALA A 256 -9.92 -16.22 -5.16
C ALA A 256 -10.84 -15.91 -6.35
N ALA A 257 -12.07 -15.43 -6.12
CA ALA A 257 -12.95 -14.97 -7.21
C ALA A 257 -12.37 -13.76 -7.94
N GLY A 258 -11.67 -12.89 -7.21
CA GLY A 258 -10.90 -11.79 -7.77
C GLY A 258 -9.95 -12.24 -8.88
N LEU A 259 -9.27 -13.37 -8.64
CA LEU A 259 -8.36 -14.02 -9.59
C LEU A 259 -9.08 -14.86 -10.67
N GLY A 260 -10.41 -14.91 -10.66
CA GLY A 260 -11.23 -15.64 -11.63
C GLY A 260 -11.62 -17.06 -11.20
N ALA A 261 -11.48 -17.43 -9.92
CA ALA A 261 -12.03 -18.70 -9.44
C ALA A 261 -13.57 -18.70 -9.51
N PRO A 262 -14.21 -19.85 -9.77
CA PRO A 262 -15.67 -19.92 -9.76
C PRO A 262 -16.24 -19.62 -8.37
N GLU A 263 -17.34 -18.87 -8.34
CA GLU A 263 -18.00 -18.40 -7.12
C GLU A 263 -18.89 -19.49 -6.51
N TYR A 264 -18.29 -20.53 -5.92
CA TYR A 264 -19.01 -21.66 -5.34
C TYR A 264 -19.85 -21.30 -4.10
N TRP A 265 -19.67 -20.10 -3.54
CA TRP A 265 -20.39 -19.60 -2.36
C TRP A 265 -21.70 -18.88 -2.65
N ASN A 266 -22.03 -18.57 -3.91
CA ASN A 266 -23.32 -17.95 -4.23
C ASN A 266 -24.50 -18.89 -3.94
N ASN A 267 -24.23 -20.19 -3.80
CA ASN A 267 -25.21 -21.24 -3.46
C ASN A 267 -24.91 -21.93 -2.12
N ALA A 268 -23.89 -21.50 -1.37
CA ALA A 268 -23.61 -22.04 -0.04
C ALA A 268 -24.66 -21.50 0.94
N LYS A 269 -25.50 -22.40 1.45
CA LYS A 269 -26.51 -22.12 2.48
C LYS A 269 -25.85 -21.84 3.82
#